data_AF-A0A960VZW1-F1
#
_entry.id   AF-A0A960VZW1-F1
#
_cell.length_a   1.000
_cell.length_b   1.000
_cell.length_c   1.000
_cell.angle_alpha   90.00
_cell.angle_beta   90.00
_cell.angle_gamma   90.00
#
_symmetry.space_group_name_H-M   'P 1'
#
loop_
_entity.id
_entity.type
_entity.pdbx_description
1 polymer ?
#
loop_
_entity_poly.entity_id
_entity_poly.type
_entity_poly.pdbx_seq_one_letter_code
_entity_poly.pdbx_strand_id
1 'polypeptide(L)'
;MAEESFVITRADGSEIVVSGYVPGYATENYEVYEPGELADGKLPRKVDLRKYMTEVENQAAANSCTANGVAGAYEYLAKRHLGEESFDVSRLFIYYNARKRRVGEDEDVEDEGSSIFDSIKGLEEFGACSEATWPYDIENVNEEPSEEAYEEASEFLVEDFSYVPTNLDIWKHCLAEGNPIIFGTLTFQTFSSHRKRGLVPMPTKQDAIRNKHGRHIMLCVGYSDNEEVFIVRNSWGKDWGDGGYCYIPYDYLMNEKYNFNDSWIINRLDDIPVDEEIWDDEEDSSVLGDYETELDDMSDEDYADMLDDMGEYPLEYRIALIILHAAWSDDDFSEEEYEAMSEYLDATLEKLGSDYSAKKILKFCSKNADNEELLEESVELLGEYLSKAMLAKITQDVKEIISSDSLSEDEEEFLDYLVEEWQINDDEGDEDDEDEDDEDDDEEEDDEEEDEDEDDEK
;
A
#
# COMPACT_ATOMS: atom_id res chain seq x y z
N MET A 1 -37.24 11.47 -9.21
CA MET A 1 -36.30 12.13 -10.14
C MET A 1 -35.14 11.18 -10.21
N ALA A 2 -34.81 10.63 -11.38
CA ALA A 2 -33.64 9.77 -11.51
C ALA A 2 -32.43 10.59 -11.00
N GLU A 3 -31.70 10.07 -10.01
CA GLU A 3 -30.42 10.67 -9.62
C GLU A 3 -29.54 10.68 -10.87
N GLU A 4 -28.97 11.84 -11.21
CA GLU A 4 -27.98 11.91 -12.30
C GLU A 4 -26.82 10.98 -11.94
N SER A 5 -26.48 10.06 -12.85
CA SER A 5 -25.36 9.14 -12.68
C SER A 5 -24.08 9.91 -12.40
N PHE A 6 -23.39 9.60 -11.30
CA PHE A 6 -22.13 10.26 -10.96
C PHE A 6 -21.00 9.70 -11.83
N VAL A 7 -20.20 10.60 -12.41
CA VAL A 7 -19.14 10.26 -13.36
C VAL A 7 -17.83 10.87 -12.91
N ILE A 8 -16.79 10.03 -12.83
CA ILE A 8 -15.41 10.47 -12.62
C ILE A 8 -14.73 10.54 -13.97
N THR A 9 -14.19 11.71 -14.31
CA THR A 9 -13.34 11.89 -15.49
C THR A 9 -11.88 11.66 -15.07
N ARG A 10 -11.20 10.71 -15.73
CA ARG A 10 -9.79 10.41 -15.53
C ARG A 10 -8.91 11.44 -16.27
N ALA A 11 -7.62 11.47 -15.94
CA ALA A 11 -6.65 12.39 -16.55
C ALA A 11 -6.51 12.21 -18.08
N ASP A 12 -6.71 10.99 -18.58
CA ASP A 12 -6.70 10.65 -20.02
C ASP A 12 -8.00 11.05 -20.76
N GLY A 13 -8.97 11.62 -20.04
CA GLY A 13 -10.28 12.03 -20.57
C GLY A 13 -11.31 10.90 -20.65
N SER A 14 -10.98 9.68 -20.24
CA SER A 14 -11.96 8.61 -20.09
C SER A 14 -12.88 8.87 -18.89
N GLU A 15 -14.09 8.32 -18.95
CA GLU A 15 -15.14 8.51 -17.94
C GLU A 15 -15.51 7.18 -17.31
N ILE A 16 -15.54 7.13 -15.98
CA ILE A 16 -16.10 6.01 -15.21
C ILE A 16 -17.43 6.47 -14.62
N VAL A 17 -18.49 5.72 -14.87
CA VAL A 17 -19.74 5.87 -14.13
C VAL A 17 -19.59 5.14 -12.80
N VAL A 18 -19.73 5.84 -11.68
CA VAL A 18 -19.68 5.23 -10.35
C VAL A 18 -21.09 5.07 -9.83
N SER A 19 -21.53 3.82 -9.81
CA SER A 19 -22.83 3.38 -9.30
C SER A 19 -22.73 1.93 -8.86
N GLY A 20 -23.78 1.44 -8.19
CA GLY A 20 -23.89 0.03 -7.80
C GLY A 20 -23.83 -0.27 -6.31
N TYR A 21 -23.47 0.70 -5.50
CA TYR A 21 -23.62 0.59 -4.06
C TYR A 21 -24.93 1.21 -3.57
N VAL A 22 -25.81 0.34 -3.06
CA VAL A 22 -27.01 0.68 -2.32
C VAL A 22 -26.74 0.40 -0.84
N PRO A 23 -26.68 1.44 0.02
CA PRO A 23 -26.47 1.24 1.46
C PRO A 23 -27.48 0.26 2.02
N GLY A 24 -26.97 -0.89 2.49
CA GLY A 24 -27.75 -1.86 3.22
C GLY A 24 -27.75 -1.50 4.69
N TYR A 25 -28.90 -1.57 5.34
CA TYR A 25 -28.93 -1.61 6.79
C TYR A 25 -29.16 -3.05 7.18
N ALA A 26 -28.30 -3.61 8.01
CA ALA A 26 -28.53 -4.94 8.54
C ALA A 26 -29.85 -4.95 9.32
N THR A 27 -30.77 -5.78 8.85
CA THR A 27 -32.14 -5.91 9.42
C THR A 27 -32.29 -7.13 10.32
N GLU A 28 -31.24 -7.92 10.44
CA GLU A 28 -31.15 -9.17 11.23
C GLU A 28 -30.08 -9.04 12.31
N ASN A 29 -29.97 -10.05 13.20
CA ASN A 29 -28.84 -10.11 14.12
C ASN A 29 -27.57 -10.45 13.32
N TYR A 30 -26.51 -9.67 13.52
CA TYR A 30 -25.17 -9.91 13.00
C TYR A 30 -24.18 -9.84 14.15
N GLU A 31 -23.07 -10.53 14.01
CA GLU A 31 -21.96 -10.42 14.95
C GLU A 31 -21.20 -9.12 14.70
N VAL A 32 -20.68 -8.53 15.78
CA VAL A 32 -19.82 -7.35 15.71
C VAL A 32 -18.41 -7.84 15.97
N TYR A 33 -17.49 -7.51 15.07
CA TYR A 33 -16.08 -7.83 15.23
C TYR A 33 -15.55 -7.19 16.51
N GLU A 34 -14.94 -8.02 17.36
CA GLU A 34 -14.24 -7.61 18.56
C GLU A 34 -12.75 -7.96 18.39
N PRO A 35 -11.82 -7.00 18.53
CA PRO A 35 -10.39 -7.27 18.42
C PRO A 35 -9.92 -8.38 19.36
N GLY A 36 -9.12 -9.30 18.84
CA GLY A 36 -8.40 -10.30 19.61
C GLY A 36 -7.19 -9.73 20.34
N GLU A 37 -6.57 -10.55 21.19
CA GLU A 37 -5.28 -10.22 21.79
C GLU A 37 -4.16 -10.54 20.78
N LEU A 38 -3.45 -9.50 20.31
CA LEU A 38 -2.22 -9.66 19.54
C LEU A 38 -1.11 -10.23 20.42
N ALA A 39 -0.20 -11.03 19.86
CA ALA A 39 0.83 -11.77 20.59
C ALA A 39 1.70 -10.87 21.51
N ASP A 40 2.03 -9.66 21.05
CA ASP A 40 2.82 -8.66 21.79
C ASP A 40 2.01 -7.47 22.31
N GLY A 41 0.68 -7.50 22.16
CA GLY A 41 -0.23 -6.47 22.65
C GLY A 41 -0.09 -5.09 22.00
N LYS A 42 0.71 -4.96 20.94
CA LYS A 42 0.88 -3.75 20.12
C LYS A 42 0.46 -4.03 18.68
N LEU A 43 -0.14 -3.02 18.05
CA LEU A 43 -0.42 -3.05 16.61
C LEU A 43 0.87 -2.75 15.85
N PRO A 44 1.15 -3.46 14.75
CA PRO A 44 2.25 -3.12 13.86
C PRO A 44 2.00 -1.76 13.18
N ARG A 45 3.06 -1.05 12.79
CA ARG A 45 2.93 0.27 12.13
C ARG A 45 2.41 0.16 10.70
N LYS A 46 2.67 -0.97 10.04
CA LYS A 46 2.20 -1.27 8.68
C LYS A 46 1.76 -2.72 8.57
N VAL A 47 0.70 -2.93 7.78
CA VAL A 47 0.15 -4.25 7.43
C VAL A 47 -0.15 -4.26 5.93
N ASP A 48 0.35 -5.27 5.22
CA ASP A 48 0.09 -5.43 3.79
C ASP A 48 -0.34 -6.87 3.42
N LEU A 49 -1.63 -7.04 3.13
CA LEU A 49 -2.19 -8.35 2.73
C LEU A 49 -2.12 -8.60 1.22
N ARG A 50 -1.53 -7.70 0.40
CA ARG A 50 -1.52 -7.83 -1.08
C ARG A 50 -0.89 -9.11 -1.57
N LYS A 51 0.13 -9.65 -0.89
CA LYS A 51 0.78 -10.93 -1.25
C LYS A 51 -0.19 -12.12 -1.33
N TYR A 52 -1.31 -12.01 -0.63
CA TYR A 52 -2.36 -13.02 -0.55
C TYR A 52 -3.58 -12.72 -1.42
N MET A 53 -3.61 -11.57 -2.09
CA MET A 53 -4.73 -11.21 -2.97
C MET A 53 -4.60 -11.91 -4.33
N THR A 54 -5.74 -12.11 -4.99
CA THR A 54 -5.86 -12.45 -6.42
C THR A 54 -5.67 -11.22 -7.30
N GLU A 55 -5.55 -11.40 -8.62
CA GLU A 55 -5.39 -10.30 -9.57
C GLU A 55 -6.53 -9.29 -9.49
N VAL A 56 -6.26 -7.99 -9.71
CA VAL A 56 -7.30 -6.96 -9.61
C VAL A 56 -8.30 -7.05 -10.76
N GLU A 57 -9.56 -7.23 -10.37
CA GLU A 57 -10.69 -7.35 -11.27
C GLU A 57 -11.14 -6.04 -11.92
N ASN A 58 -11.87 -6.15 -13.04
CA ASN A 58 -12.51 -5.03 -13.70
C ASN A 58 -14.02 -5.23 -13.81
N GLN A 59 -14.80 -4.40 -13.09
CA GLN A 59 -16.27 -4.44 -13.12
C GLN A 59 -16.89 -3.87 -14.42
N ALA A 60 -16.07 -3.29 -15.30
CA ALA A 60 -16.48 -2.65 -16.54
C ALA A 60 -17.66 -1.68 -16.33
N ALA A 61 -18.75 -1.85 -17.10
CA ALA A 61 -19.91 -0.96 -17.06
C ALA A 61 -21.04 -1.44 -16.11
N ALA A 62 -20.89 -2.60 -15.46
CA ALA A 62 -21.91 -3.14 -14.57
C ALA A 62 -21.86 -2.47 -13.19
N ASN A 63 -23.02 -2.31 -12.55
CA ASN A 63 -23.16 -1.72 -11.21
C ASN A 63 -22.80 -2.71 -10.07
N SER A 64 -21.75 -3.51 -10.28
CA SER A 64 -21.43 -4.71 -9.51
C SER A 64 -20.31 -4.54 -8.48
N CYS A 65 -19.96 -3.30 -8.09
CA CYS A 65 -18.85 -3.03 -7.16
C CYS A 65 -18.95 -3.81 -5.84
N THR A 66 -20.17 -4.00 -5.33
CA THR A 66 -20.47 -4.84 -4.16
C THR A 66 -19.99 -6.28 -4.34
N ALA A 67 -20.35 -6.92 -5.45
CA ALA A 67 -19.95 -8.28 -5.75
C ALA A 67 -18.43 -8.40 -5.98
N ASN A 68 -17.78 -7.39 -6.55
CA ASN A 68 -16.32 -7.41 -6.75
C ASN A 68 -15.57 -7.31 -5.41
N GLY A 69 -15.99 -6.42 -4.50
CA GLY A 69 -15.38 -6.32 -3.16
C GLY A 69 -15.57 -7.59 -2.33
N VAL A 70 -16.75 -8.20 -2.40
CA VAL A 70 -17.08 -9.45 -1.70
C VAL A 70 -16.34 -10.65 -2.32
N ALA A 71 -16.27 -10.74 -3.64
CA ALA A 71 -15.48 -11.76 -4.35
C ALA A 71 -14.01 -11.70 -3.95
N GLY A 72 -13.40 -10.50 -3.91
CA GLY A 72 -12.01 -10.35 -3.51
C GLY A 72 -11.73 -10.80 -2.07
N ALA A 73 -12.67 -10.58 -1.15
CA ALA A 73 -12.56 -11.09 0.23
C ALA A 73 -12.69 -12.62 0.28
N TYR A 74 -13.61 -13.19 -0.48
CA TYR A 74 -13.80 -14.65 -0.57
C TYR A 74 -12.57 -15.34 -1.19
N GLU A 75 -12.08 -14.81 -2.31
CA GLU A 75 -10.90 -15.31 -3.01
C GLU A 75 -9.64 -15.22 -2.16
N TYR A 76 -9.49 -14.15 -1.37
CA TYR A 76 -8.43 -14.06 -0.38
C TYR A 76 -8.47 -15.25 0.58
N LEU A 77 -9.64 -15.56 1.15
CA LEU A 77 -9.79 -16.70 2.06
C LEU A 77 -9.52 -18.04 1.35
N ALA A 78 -10.05 -18.21 0.13
CA ALA A 78 -9.82 -19.39 -0.69
C ALA A 78 -8.33 -19.59 -0.99
N LYS A 79 -7.61 -18.53 -1.38
CA LYS A 79 -6.16 -18.55 -1.64
C LYS A 79 -5.35 -18.83 -0.38
N ARG A 80 -5.74 -18.27 0.77
CA ARG A 80 -5.09 -18.57 2.07
C ARG A 80 -5.26 -20.04 2.48
N HIS A 81 -6.36 -20.69 2.11
CA HIS A 81 -6.63 -22.09 2.47
C HIS A 81 -6.13 -23.10 1.44
N LEU A 82 -6.31 -22.83 0.15
CA LEU A 82 -6.03 -23.74 -0.97
C LEU A 82 -4.70 -23.43 -1.70
N GLY A 83 -4.09 -22.26 -1.44
CA GLY A 83 -2.89 -21.81 -2.15
C GLY A 83 -3.15 -21.65 -3.65
N GLU A 84 -2.25 -22.18 -4.47
CA GLU A 84 -2.31 -22.13 -5.94
C GLU A 84 -3.45 -22.97 -6.55
N GLU A 85 -4.12 -23.81 -5.75
CA GLU A 85 -5.34 -24.52 -6.17
C GLU A 85 -6.62 -23.70 -5.97
N SER A 86 -6.50 -22.44 -5.52
CA SER A 86 -7.62 -21.50 -5.45
C SER A 86 -8.16 -21.12 -6.82
N PHE A 87 -9.36 -20.55 -6.85
CA PHE A 87 -10.08 -20.20 -8.06
C PHE A 87 -10.77 -18.84 -7.91
N ASP A 88 -10.93 -18.15 -9.04
CA ASP A 88 -11.70 -16.90 -9.09
C ASP A 88 -13.19 -17.21 -9.01
N VAL A 89 -13.92 -16.46 -8.19
CA VAL A 89 -15.35 -16.68 -7.98
C VAL A 89 -16.19 -15.84 -8.93
N SER A 90 -17.33 -16.37 -9.36
CA SER A 90 -18.21 -15.66 -10.28
C SER A 90 -18.83 -14.43 -9.63
N ARG A 91 -18.39 -13.25 -10.06
CA ARG A 91 -18.91 -11.97 -9.57
C ARG A 91 -20.35 -11.75 -10.02
N LEU A 92 -20.73 -12.24 -11.21
CA LEU A 92 -22.11 -12.14 -11.69
C LEU A 92 -23.05 -13.07 -10.91
N PHE A 93 -22.60 -14.24 -10.47
CA PHE A 93 -23.38 -15.12 -9.61
C PHE A 93 -23.68 -14.45 -8.27
N ILE A 94 -22.66 -13.89 -7.62
CA ILE A 94 -22.79 -13.14 -6.36
C ILE A 94 -23.75 -11.96 -6.57
N TYR A 95 -23.53 -11.19 -7.64
CA TYR A 95 -24.31 -9.98 -7.92
C TYR A 95 -25.78 -10.25 -8.25
N TYR A 96 -26.07 -11.31 -9.02
CA TYR A 96 -27.43 -11.72 -9.34
C TYR A 96 -28.19 -12.12 -8.08
N ASN A 97 -27.64 -13.05 -7.29
CA ASN A 97 -28.31 -13.55 -6.09
C ASN A 97 -28.56 -12.44 -5.05
N ALA A 98 -27.61 -11.52 -4.89
CA ALA A 98 -27.76 -10.38 -3.98
C ALA A 98 -28.95 -9.48 -4.37
N ARG A 99 -29.12 -9.19 -5.68
CA ARG A 99 -30.25 -8.39 -6.17
C ARG A 99 -31.56 -9.17 -6.14
N LYS A 100 -31.53 -10.46 -6.49
CA LYS A 100 -32.71 -11.33 -6.48
C LYS A 100 -33.32 -11.42 -5.08
N ARG A 101 -32.49 -11.49 -4.04
CA ARG A 101 -32.92 -11.42 -2.63
C ARG A 101 -33.66 -10.13 -2.28
N ARG A 102 -33.29 -9.00 -2.90
CA ARG A 102 -33.89 -7.70 -2.64
C ARG A 102 -35.25 -7.51 -3.33
N VAL A 103 -35.36 -7.89 -4.60
CA VAL A 103 -36.60 -7.73 -5.39
C VAL A 103 -37.60 -8.88 -5.14
N GLY A 104 -37.13 -10.04 -4.70
CA GLY A 104 -37.93 -11.22 -4.40
C GLY A 104 -38.09 -12.19 -5.58
N GLU A 105 -38.62 -13.38 -5.30
CA GLU A 105 -38.70 -14.49 -6.26
C GLU A 105 -39.53 -14.16 -7.52
N ASP A 106 -40.56 -13.32 -7.40
CA ASP A 106 -41.51 -13.02 -8.47
C ASP A 106 -41.13 -11.79 -9.33
N GLU A 107 -40.06 -11.06 -8.99
CA GLU A 107 -39.65 -9.85 -9.69
C GLU A 107 -38.39 -10.07 -10.55
N ASP A 108 -38.34 -9.39 -11.70
CA ASP A 108 -37.17 -9.39 -12.59
C ASP A 108 -36.03 -8.59 -11.95
N VAL A 109 -34.79 -9.03 -12.17
CA VAL A 109 -33.59 -8.35 -11.66
C VAL A 109 -33.12 -7.31 -12.66
N GLU A 110 -32.80 -6.10 -12.20
CA GLU A 110 -32.18 -5.05 -13.01
C GLU A 110 -30.76 -4.70 -12.53
N ASP A 111 -29.96 -4.02 -13.35
CA ASP A 111 -28.59 -3.61 -13.01
C ASP A 111 -28.59 -2.30 -12.21
N GLU A 112 -29.10 -2.39 -10.98
CA GLU A 112 -29.36 -1.23 -10.10
C GLU A 112 -28.47 -1.20 -8.85
N GLY A 113 -27.49 -2.10 -8.77
CA GLY A 113 -26.60 -2.24 -7.63
C GLY A 113 -27.13 -3.15 -6.53
N SER A 114 -26.29 -3.42 -5.54
CA SER A 114 -26.62 -4.25 -4.38
C SER A 114 -26.12 -3.62 -3.07
N SER A 115 -26.24 -4.33 -1.94
CA SER A 115 -25.53 -4.01 -0.70
C SER A 115 -24.44 -5.05 -0.40
N ILE A 116 -23.49 -4.72 0.47
CA ILE A 116 -22.50 -5.70 0.97
C ILE A 116 -23.23 -6.84 1.67
N PHE A 117 -24.17 -6.49 2.57
CA PHE A 117 -24.94 -7.46 3.35
C PHE A 117 -25.71 -8.45 2.47
N ASP A 118 -26.44 -7.99 1.45
CA ASP A 118 -27.19 -8.89 0.56
C ASP A 118 -26.26 -9.81 -0.24
N SER A 119 -25.06 -9.33 -0.57
CA SER A 119 -24.04 -10.12 -1.28
C SER A 119 -23.46 -11.21 -0.39
N ILE A 120 -23.12 -10.90 0.86
CA ILE A 120 -22.67 -11.89 1.86
C ILE A 120 -23.79 -12.89 2.18
N LYS A 121 -25.05 -12.44 2.32
CA LYS A 121 -26.20 -13.35 2.49
C LYS A 121 -26.44 -14.25 1.28
N GLY A 122 -26.14 -13.78 0.08
CA GLY A 122 -26.15 -14.62 -1.12
C GLY A 122 -25.10 -15.74 -1.02
N LEU A 123 -23.90 -15.44 -0.54
CA LEU A 123 -22.86 -16.44 -0.29
C LEU A 123 -23.22 -17.41 0.86
N GLU A 124 -23.93 -16.95 1.89
CA GLU A 124 -24.41 -17.82 2.98
C GLU A 124 -25.50 -18.78 2.52
N GLU A 125 -26.37 -18.36 1.59
CA GLU A 125 -27.50 -19.18 1.12
C GLU A 125 -27.13 -20.10 -0.06
N PHE A 126 -26.35 -19.58 -1.01
CA PHE A 126 -26.08 -20.25 -2.29
C PHE A 126 -24.60 -20.57 -2.51
N GLY A 127 -23.69 -19.95 -1.75
CA GLY A 127 -22.24 -20.07 -1.92
C GLY A 127 -21.72 -19.33 -3.15
N ALA A 128 -20.56 -19.75 -3.65
CA ALA A 128 -19.91 -19.17 -4.82
C ALA A 128 -19.45 -20.25 -5.81
N CYS A 129 -19.86 -20.15 -7.07
CA CYS A 129 -19.27 -20.93 -8.15
C CYS A 129 -18.04 -20.22 -8.73
N SER A 130 -17.22 -20.95 -9.49
CA SER A 130 -16.10 -20.35 -10.22
C SER A 130 -16.57 -19.42 -11.33
N GLU A 131 -15.76 -18.39 -11.61
CA GLU A 131 -15.97 -17.51 -12.76
C GLU A 131 -15.78 -18.25 -14.10
N ALA A 132 -15.16 -19.44 -14.10
CA ALA A 132 -15.15 -20.31 -15.27
C ALA A 132 -16.54 -20.90 -15.59
N THR A 133 -17.34 -21.23 -14.57
CA THR A 133 -18.68 -21.78 -14.73
C THR A 133 -19.71 -20.72 -15.04
N TRP A 134 -19.61 -19.54 -14.41
CA TRP A 134 -20.44 -18.38 -14.73
C TRP A 134 -19.57 -17.15 -15.02
N PRO A 135 -19.12 -16.98 -16.28
CA PRO A 135 -18.18 -15.92 -16.67
C PRO A 135 -18.68 -14.51 -16.47
N TYR A 136 -17.74 -13.58 -16.25
CA TYR A 136 -18.01 -12.15 -16.21
C TYR A 136 -18.32 -11.58 -17.60
N ASP A 137 -19.52 -11.84 -18.09
CA ASP A 137 -20.08 -11.27 -19.31
C ASP A 137 -21.23 -10.32 -18.96
N ILE A 138 -20.99 -9.02 -19.12
CA ILE A 138 -21.96 -7.97 -18.78
C ILE A 138 -23.28 -8.10 -19.54
N GLU A 139 -23.33 -8.81 -20.67
CA GLU A 139 -24.60 -9.10 -21.37
C GLU A 139 -25.51 -9.99 -20.52
N ASN A 140 -24.95 -10.80 -19.62
CA ASN A 140 -25.66 -11.70 -18.71
C ASN A 140 -25.88 -11.09 -17.32
N VAL A 141 -25.64 -9.79 -17.13
CA VAL A 141 -25.70 -9.15 -15.81
C VAL A 141 -27.05 -9.36 -15.10
N ASN A 142 -28.15 -9.50 -15.83
CA ASN A 142 -29.48 -9.72 -15.25
C ASN A 142 -30.02 -11.14 -15.47
N GLU A 143 -29.23 -12.01 -16.11
CA GLU A 143 -29.64 -13.38 -16.39
C GLU A 143 -29.43 -14.25 -15.16
N GLU A 144 -30.38 -15.16 -14.92
CA GLU A 144 -30.29 -16.13 -13.84
C GLU A 144 -29.13 -17.11 -14.13
N PRO A 145 -28.23 -17.37 -13.16
CA PRO A 145 -27.18 -18.36 -13.31
C PRO A 145 -27.72 -19.75 -13.63
N SER A 146 -26.91 -20.56 -14.31
CA SER A 146 -27.27 -21.93 -14.65
C SER A 146 -27.46 -22.81 -13.41
N GLU A 147 -28.24 -23.89 -13.56
CA GLU A 147 -28.38 -24.91 -12.50
C GLU A 147 -27.02 -25.49 -12.09
N GLU A 148 -26.11 -25.68 -13.07
CA GLU A 148 -24.72 -26.10 -12.83
C GLU A 148 -23.95 -25.11 -11.93
N ALA A 149 -24.15 -23.80 -12.12
CA ALA A 149 -23.54 -22.78 -11.27
C ALA A 149 -24.06 -22.88 -9.82
N TYR A 150 -25.37 -23.08 -9.62
CA TYR A 150 -25.92 -23.27 -8.28
C TYR A 150 -25.47 -24.58 -7.63
N GLU A 151 -25.35 -25.66 -8.40
CA GLU A 151 -24.83 -26.95 -7.89
C GLU A 151 -23.39 -26.81 -7.42
N GLU A 152 -22.51 -26.19 -8.21
CA GLU A 152 -21.12 -25.91 -7.83
C GLU A 152 -21.03 -24.98 -6.62
N ALA A 153 -21.80 -23.88 -6.63
CA ALA A 153 -21.77 -22.88 -5.58
C ALA A 153 -22.16 -23.45 -4.21
N SER A 154 -23.06 -24.43 -4.18
CA SER A 154 -23.55 -25.04 -2.94
C SER A 154 -22.47 -25.78 -2.12
N GLU A 155 -21.31 -26.05 -2.70
CA GLU A 155 -20.14 -26.65 -2.03
C GLU A 155 -19.22 -25.59 -1.36
N PHE A 156 -19.48 -24.30 -1.59
CA PHE A 156 -18.59 -23.17 -1.30
C PHE A 156 -19.34 -22.04 -0.57
N LEU A 157 -19.91 -22.38 0.58
CA LEU A 157 -20.75 -21.49 1.39
C LEU A 157 -19.92 -20.63 2.36
N VAL A 158 -20.38 -19.39 2.59
CA VAL A 158 -19.90 -18.58 3.72
C VAL A 158 -20.70 -18.96 4.95
N GLU A 159 -20.02 -19.43 6.00
CA GLU A 159 -20.69 -19.84 7.25
C GLU A 159 -20.89 -18.69 8.24
N ASP A 160 -19.99 -17.70 8.23
CA ASP A 160 -20.00 -16.63 9.23
C ASP A 160 -19.39 -15.31 8.70
N PHE A 161 -19.83 -14.20 9.27
CA PHE A 161 -19.43 -12.85 8.89
C PHE A 161 -19.69 -11.87 10.03
N SER A 162 -18.91 -10.79 10.09
CA SER A 162 -18.99 -9.81 11.16
C SER A 162 -19.01 -8.38 10.66
N TYR A 163 -19.77 -7.54 11.35
CA TYR A 163 -19.76 -6.10 11.17
C TYR A 163 -18.53 -5.49 11.82
N VAL A 164 -17.83 -4.61 11.10
CA VAL A 164 -16.65 -3.89 11.62
C VAL A 164 -17.04 -2.43 11.89
N PRO A 165 -17.04 -1.97 13.15
CA PRO A 165 -17.26 -0.58 13.48
C PRO A 165 -16.27 0.36 12.77
N THR A 166 -16.75 1.52 12.31
CA THR A 166 -15.90 2.57 11.74
C THR A 166 -15.08 3.25 12.84
N ASN A 167 -13.93 2.65 13.14
CA ASN A 167 -12.98 3.11 14.15
C ASN A 167 -11.58 2.67 13.72
N LEU A 168 -10.61 3.59 13.79
CA LEU A 168 -9.27 3.38 13.28
C LEU A 168 -8.58 2.19 13.94
N ASP A 169 -8.57 2.15 15.27
CA ASP A 169 -7.91 1.07 16.02
C ASP A 169 -8.56 -0.29 15.73
N ILE A 170 -9.89 -0.35 15.62
CA ILE A 170 -10.62 -1.58 15.29
C ILE A 170 -10.26 -2.06 13.88
N TRP A 171 -10.20 -1.16 12.89
CA TRP A 171 -9.82 -1.53 11.52
C TRP A 171 -8.38 -2.02 11.45
N LYS A 172 -7.45 -1.35 12.15
CA LYS A 172 -6.05 -1.76 12.22
C LYS A 172 -5.90 -3.15 12.87
N HIS A 173 -6.59 -3.41 13.98
CA HIS A 173 -6.63 -4.75 14.58
C HIS A 173 -7.17 -5.81 13.61
N CYS A 174 -8.28 -5.51 12.95
CA CYS A 174 -8.91 -6.42 11.99
C CYS A 174 -7.94 -6.81 10.85
N LEU A 175 -7.23 -5.83 10.31
CA LEU A 175 -6.23 -6.02 9.26
C LEU A 175 -4.98 -6.74 9.77
N ALA A 176 -4.47 -6.39 10.96
CA ALA A 176 -3.30 -7.02 11.57
C ALA A 176 -3.53 -8.51 11.89
N GLU A 177 -4.78 -8.88 12.21
CA GLU A 177 -5.20 -10.28 12.34
C GLU A 177 -5.32 -11.01 10.99
N GLY A 178 -5.17 -10.29 9.87
CA GLY A 178 -5.26 -10.83 8.52
C GLY A 178 -6.69 -10.91 7.98
N ASN A 179 -7.60 -10.06 8.43
CA ASN A 179 -8.97 -9.99 7.92
C ASN A 179 -9.15 -8.76 7.01
N PRO A 180 -9.28 -8.92 5.68
CA PRO A 180 -9.55 -7.81 4.79
C PRO A 180 -11.00 -7.31 4.96
N ILE A 181 -11.19 -5.99 4.97
CA ILE A 181 -12.47 -5.36 5.31
C ILE A 181 -13.17 -4.90 4.02
N ILE A 182 -14.36 -5.43 3.75
CA ILE A 182 -15.23 -4.95 2.67
C ILE A 182 -15.94 -3.71 3.18
N PHE A 183 -15.85 -2.58 2.49
CA PHE A 183 -16.44 -1.33 3.00
C PHE A 183 -17.08 -0.47 1.90
N GLY A 184 -18.12 0.26 2.29
CA GLY A 184 -18.72 1.30 1.47
C GLY A 184 -18.11 2.67 1.71
N THR A 185 -17.99 3.47 0.66
CA THR A 185 -17.55 4.86 0.79
C THR A 185 -18.16 5.77 -0.28
N LEU A 186 -18.19 7.06 0.00
CA LEU A 186 -18.42 8.09 -1.01
C LEU A 186 -17.16 8.28 -1.84
N THR A 187 -17.32 8.37 -3.15
CA THR A 187 -16.26 8.77 -4.08
C THR A 187 -16.57 10.16 -4.62
N PHE A 188 -15.60 11.07 -4.61
CA PHE A 188 -15.77 12.43 -5.13
C PHE A 188 -15.10 12.61 -6.49
N GLN A 189 -15.30 13.78 -7.12
CA GLN A 189 -14.71 14.05 -8.43
C GLN A 189 -13.18 13.93 -8.41
N THR A 190 -12.57 14.32 -7.30
CA THR A 190 -11.13 14.26 -7.09
C THR A 190 -10.60 12.87 -6.78
N PHE A 191 -11.45 11.85 -6.68
CA PHE A 191 -11.03 10.51 -6.26
C PHE A 191 -9.93 9.94 -7.16
N SER A 192 -10.01 10.14 -8.48
CA SER A 192 -8.96 9.74 -9.44
C SER A 192 -7.93 10.84 -9.76
N SER A 193 -7.94 11.96 -9.02
CA SER A 193 -6.95 13.05 -9.17
C SER A 193 -5.73 12.77 -8.31
N HIS A 194 -5.15 11.59 -8.47
CA HIS A 194 -4.03 11.15 -7.65
C HIS A 194 -2.79 12.00 -7.95
N ARG A 195 -2.12 12.48 -6.90
CA ARG A 195 -0.83 13.17 -7.03
C ARG A 195 0.32 12.18 -7.25
N LYS A 196 0.22 11.01 -6.61
CA LYS A 196 1.05 9.82 -6.78
C LYS A 196 0.16 8.67 -7.22
N ARG A 197 0.65 7.65 -7.93
CA ARG A 197 -0.22 6.56 -8.39
C ARG A 197 -0.99 5.93 -7.23
N GLY A 198 -2.30 5.79 -7.39
CA GLY A 198 -3.20 5.25 -6.37
C GLY A 198 -3.48 6.15 -5.15
N LEU A 199 -2.70 7.20 -4.87
CA LEU A 199 -2.91 8.03 -3.68
C LEU A 199 -4.15 8.93 -3.82
N VAL A 200 -5.22 8.59 -3.08
CA VAL A 200 -6.50 9.27 -3.14
C VAL A 200 -6.44 10.56 -2.32
N PRO A 201 -6.69 11.74 -2.92
CA PRO A 201 -6.69 13.00 -2.18
C PRO A 201 -7.94 13.12 -1.30
N MET A 202 -7.81 13.85 -0.19
CA MET A 202 -8.95 14.26 0.62
C MET A 202 -9.97 15.06 -0.21
N PRO A 203 -11.29 14.88 0.00
CA PRO A 203 -12.31 15.61 -0.74
C PRO A 203 -12.18 17.11 -0.54
N THR A 204 -12.31 17.89 -1.60
CA THR A 204 -12.23 19.36 -1.45
C THR A 204 -13.49 19.90 -0.79
N LYS A 205 -13.40 21.12 -0.26
CA LYS A 205 -14.60 21.85 0.22
C LYS A 205 -15.67 21.97 -0.86
N GLN A 206 -15.30 22.03 -2.15
CA GLN A 206 -16.29 22.11 -3.24
C GLN A 206 -16.99 20.76 -3.46
N ASP A 207 -16.28 19.64 -3.34
CA ASP A 207 -16.86 18.31 -3.46
C ASP A 207 -17.90 18.05 -2.37
N ALA A 208 -17.54 18.38 -1.12
CA ALA A 208 -18.43 18.26 0.03
C ALA A 208 -19.67 19.17 -0.04
N ILE A 209 -19.59 20.32 -0.73
CA ILE A 209 -20.71 21.29 -0.85
C ILE A 209 -21.64 20.95 -2.02
N ARG A 210 -21.10 20.42 -3.12
CA ARG A 210 -21.86 20.22 -4.37
C ARG A 210 -22.69 18.94 -4.40
N ASN A 211 -22.59 18.07 -3.38
CA ASN A 211 -23.18 16.72 -3.37
C ASN A 211 -22.91 15.94 -4.68
N LYS A 212 -21.75 16.21 -5.29
CA LYS A 212 -21.29 15.49 -6.49
C LYS A 212 -20.40 14.36 -6.02
N HIS A 213 -21.04 13.27 -5.64
CA HIS A 213 -20.37 12.07 -5.16
C HIS A 213 -21.07 10.83 -5.68
N GLY A 214 -20.29 9.79 -5.93
CA GLY A 214 -20.74 8.42 -6.18
C GLY A 214 -20.67 7.61 -4.90
N ARG A 215 -21.29 6.43 -4.93
CA ARG A 215 -21.16 5.43 -3.87
C ARG A 215 -20.41 4.24 -4.45
N HIS A 216 -19.41 3.77 -3.73
CA HIS A 216 -18.56 2.67 -4.19
C HIS A 216 -18.25 1.70 -3.06
N ILE A 217 -17.99 0.45 -3.42
CA ILE A 217 -17.50 -0.60 -2.52
C ILE A 217 -16.10 -1.00 -2.96
N MET A 218 -15.20 -1.14 -1.99
CA MET A 218 -13.84 -1.63 -2.19
C MET A 218 -13.46 -2.56 -1.05
N LEU A 219 -12.28 -3.18 -1.17
CA LEU A 219 -11.73 -4.08 -0.17
C LEU A 219 -10.48 -3.45 0.46
N CYS A 220 -10.51 -3.19 1.76
CA CYS A 220 -9.36 -2.74 2.52
C CYS A 220 -8.48 -3.95 2.85
N VAL A 221 -7.20 -3.87 2.50
CA VAL A 221 -6.26 -5.00 2.53
C VAL A 221 -4.98 -4.67 3.30
N GLY A 222 -4.94 -3.55 4.00
CA GLY A 222 -3.76 -3.15 4.75
C GLY A 222 -3.83 -1.69 5.19
N TYR A 223 -2.79 -1.26 5.89
CA TYR A 223 -2.62 0.12 6.32
C TYR A 223 -1.13 0.46 6.47
N SER A 224 -0.83 1.75 6.49
CA SER A 224 0.48 2.27 6.85
C SER A 224 0.33 3.53 7.70
N ASP A 225 0.93 3.53 8.88
CA ASP A 225 0.95 4.68 9.78
C ASP A 225 1.90 5.77 9.34
N ASN A 226 2.95 5.44 8.57
CA ASN A 226 3.90 6.43 8.07
C ASN A 226 3.19 7.46 7.16
N GLU A 227 2.37 6.97 6.22
CA GLU A 227 1.58 7.83 5.32
C GLU A 227 0.15 8.12 5.81
N GLU A 228 -0.27 7.54 6.95
CA GLU A 228 -1.64 7.59 7.48
C GLU A 228 -2.72 7.17 6.46
N VAL A 229 -2.47 6.06 5.74
CA VAL A 229 -3.35 5.55 4.68
C VAL A 229 -3.75 4.10 4.87
N PHE A 230 -4.94 3.76 4.39
CA PHE A 230 -5.35 2.39 4.13
C PHE A 230 -4.94 1.95 2.72
N ILE A 231 -4.49 0.70 2.59
CA ILE A 231 -4.24 0.03 1.30
C ILE A 231 -5.55 -0.60 0.84
N VAL A 232 -6.03 -0.23 -0.34
CA VAL A 232 -7.38 -0.58 -0.80
C VAL A 232 -7.33 -1.18 -2.21
N ARG A 233 -7.85 -2.40 -2.35
CA ARG A 233 -8.09 -3.05 -3.65
C ARG A 233 -9.36 -2.49 -4.28
N ASN A 234 -9.23 -1.89 -5.46
CA ASN A 234 -10.37 -1.44 -6.25
C ASN A 234 -10.81 -2.54 -7.26
N SER A 235 -11.81 -2.24 -8.08
CA SER A 235 -12.35 -3.16 -9.10
C SER A 235 -12.45 -2.52 -10.49
N TRP A 236 -11.53 -1.60 -10.80
CA TRP A 236 -11.46 -0.88 -12.08
C TRP A 236 -10.32 -1.34 -12.98
N GLY A 237 -9.80 -2.54 -12.74
CA GLY A 237 -8.68 -3.16 -13.45
C GLY A 237 -7.31 -2.66 -12.98
N LYS A 238 -6.28 -3.45 -13.27
CA LYS A 238 -4.88 -3.21 -12.87
C LYS A 238 -4.25 -1.93 -13.44
N ASP A 239 -4.77 -1.41 -14.55
CA ASP A 239 -4.25 -0.20 -15.18
C ASP A 239 -4.68 1.08 -14.44
N TRP A 240 -5.60 0.97 -13.47
CA TRP A 240 -6.06 2.10 -12.67
C TRP A 240 -5.32 2.19 -11.34
N GLY A 241 -5.01 3.40 -10.89
CA GLY A 241 -4.33 3.61 -9.60
C GLY A 241 -2.91 3.07 -9.63
N ASP A 242 -2.55 2.33 -8.59
CA ASP A 242 -1.29 1.60 -8.48
C ASP A 242 -1.57 0.09 -8.60
N GLY A 243 -1.41 -0.47 -9.80
CA GLY A 243 -1.69 -1.88 -10.07
C GLY A 243 -3.14 -2.31 -9.80
N GLY A 244 -4.11 -1.39 -9.80
CA GLY A 244 -5.50 -1.63 -9.42
C GLY A 244 -5.82 -1.34 -7.94
N TYR A 245 -4.81 -0.96 -7.16
CA TYR A 245 -4.92 -0.53 -5.78
C TYR A 245 -4.93 1.00 -5.67
N CYS A 246 -5.37 1.46 -4.50
CA CYS A 246 -5.30 2.85 -4.11
C CYS A 246 -5.02 2.98 -2.62
N TYR A 247 -4.54 4.15 -2.23
CA TYR A 247 -4.15 4.49 -0.88
C TYR A 247 -5.06 5.59 -0.39
N ILE A 248 -5.89 5.29 0.61
CA ILE A 248 -6.95 6.19 1.06
C ILE A 248 -6.62 6.70 2.47
N PRO A 249 -6.54 8.02 2.70
CA PRO A 249 -6.24 8.58 4.02
C PRO A 249 -7.18 8.07 5.11
N TYR A 250 -6.65 7.84 6.31
CA TYR A 250 -7.43 7.45 7.49
C TYR A 250 -8.61 8.39 7.73
N ASP A 251 -8.35 9.70 7.69
CA ASP A 251 -9.35 10.76 7.84
C ASP A 251 -10.48 10.71 6.81
N TYR A 252 -10.25 10.12 5.65
CA TYR A 252 -11.28 9.91 4.65
C TYR A 252 -12.22 8.80 5.09
N LEU A 253 -11.69 7.59 5.33
CA LEU A 253 -12.51 6.41 5.61
C LEU A 253 -13.08 6.40 7.03
N MET A 254 -12.44 7.07 7.98
CA MET A 254 -12.96 7.22 9.34
C MET A 254 -13.98 8.35 9.46
N ASN A 255 -14.24 9.07 8.37
CA ASN A 255 -15.32 10.06 8.33
C ASN A 255 -16.69 9.36 8.21
N GLU A 256 -17.49 9.43 9.27
CA GLU A 256 -18.85 8.86 9.31
C GLU A 256 -19.76 9.33 8.16
N LYS A 257 -19.50 10.52 7.58
CA LYS A 257 -20.29 11.02 6.45
C LYS A 257 -19.97 10.33 5.13
N TYR A 258 -18.81 9.69 5.04
CA TYR A 258 -18.30 9.11 3.80
C TYR A 258 -18.41 7.58 3.83
N ASN A 259 -18.11 6.93 4.95
CA ASN A 259 -18.02 5.47 5.09
C ASN A 259 -19.37 4.72 5.20
N PHE A 260 -20.48 5.44 5.46
CA PHE A 260 -21.81 4.86 5.68
C PHE A 260 -21.95 3.92 6.89
N ASN A 261 -20.87 3.63 7.62
CA ASN A 261 -20.83 2.59 8.66
C ASN A 261 -21.29 1.23 8.10
N ASP A 262 -20.94 0.91 6.86
CA ASP A 262 -21.26 -0.36 6.17
C ASP A 262 -19.94 -1.06 5.85
N SER A 263 -19.40 -1.77 6.84
CA SER A 263 -18.08 -2.42 6.78
C SER A 263 -18.16 -3.81 7.40
N TRP A 264 -17.63 -4.79 6.68
CA TRP A 264 -17.85 -6.21 6.96
C TRP A 264 -16.61 -7.03 6.67
N ILE A 265 -16.47 -8.12 7.41
CA ILE A 265 -15.54 -9.21 7.12
C ILE A 265 -16.31 -10.50 6.92
N ILE A 266 -15.76 -11.39 6.09
CA ILE A 266 -16.16 -12.80 6.05
C ILE A 266 -15.27 -13.52 7.05
N ASN A 267 -15.88 -14.19 8.03
CA ASN A 267 -15.14 -14.84 9.11
C ASN A 267 -14.52 -16.16 8.62
N ARG A 268 -13.39 -16.50 9.23
CA ARG A 268 -12.65 -17.74 8.95
C ARG A 268 -13.17 -18.88 9.82
N LEU A 269 -13.19 -20.10 9.28
CA LEU A 269 -13.52 -21.31 10.03
C LEU A 269 -12.33 -21.90 10.80
N ASP A 270 -11.12 -21.69 10.27
CA ASP A 270 -9.86 -22.12 10.87
C ASP A 270 -8.96 -20.90 11.14
N ASP A 271 -8.30 -20.88 12.30
CA ASP A 271 -7.27 -19.90 12.62
C ASP A 271 -6.07 -20.11 11.70
N ILE A 272 -5.94 -19.25 10.70
CA ILE A 272 -4.70 -19.14 9.93
C ILE A 272 -3.74 -18.35 10.81
N PRO A 273 -2.54 -18.88 11.14
CA PRO A 273 -1.59 -18.16 11.97
C PRO A 273 -1.36 -16.76 11.39
N VAL A 274 -1.32 -15.78 12.29
CA VAL A 274 -0.92 -14.41 11.93
C VAL A 274 0.46 -14.53 11.30
N ASP A 275 0.57 -13.97 10.10
CA ASP A 275 1.80 -14.01 9.35
C ASP A 275 2.55 -12.72 9.64
N GLU A 276 3.48 -12.75 10.59
CA GLU A 276 4.26 -11.59 11.01
C GLU A 276 5.10 -10.99 9.86
N GLU A 277 5.34 -11.72 8.76
CA GLU A 277 5.98 -11.15 7.56
C GLU A 277 5.12 -10.10 6.84
N ILE A 278 3.83 -9.96 7.18
CA ILE A 278 3.00 -8.85 6.68
C ILE A 278 3.13 -7.59 7.54
N TRP A 279 3.78 -7.70 8.71
CA TRP A 279 3.99 -6.61 9.64
C TRP A 279 5.31 -5.93 9.32
N ASP A 280 5.30 -4.61 9.45
CA ASP A 280 6.49 -3.81 9.39
C ASP A 280 6.42 -2.78 10.50
N ASP A 281 7.45 -2.78 11.34
CA ASP A 281 7.59 -1.93 12.52
C ASP A 281 8.65 -0.84 12.33
N GLU A 282 9.35 -0.82 11.19
CA GLU A 282 10.34 0.21 10.87
C GLU A 282 9.66 1.56 10.62
N GLU A 283 10.24 2.63 11.18
CA GLU A 283 9.63 3.96 11.21
C GLU A 283 9.48 4.59 9.80
N ASP A 284 10.28 4.15 8.83
CA ASP A 284 10.38 4.73 7.48
C ASP A 284 9.89 3.82 6.33
N SER A 285 9.31 2.65 6.62
CA SER A 285 8.87 1.72 5.58
C SER A 285 7.65 2.23 4.81
N SER A 286 7.89 2.84 3.63
CA SER A 286 6.81 3.39 2.80
C SER A 286 6.09 2.31 1.97
N VAL A 287 4.83 2.57 1.63
CA VAL A 287 4.01 1.76 0.71
C VAL A 287 3.96 2.40 -0.69
N LEU A 288 4.28 3.69 -0.78
CA LEU A 288 4.28 4.50 -2.00
C LEU A 288 5.69 4.56 -2.60
N GLY A 289 6.16 3.44 -3.16
CA GLY A 289 7.41 3.26 -3.92
C GLY A 289 8.43 4.40 -3.86
N ASP A 290 9.54 4.17 -3.15
CA ASP A 290 10.40 5.25 -2.65
C ASP A 290 11.05 6.13 -3.75
N TYR A 291 11.41 5.55 -4.89
CA TYR A 291 12.04 6.30 -6.00
C TYR A 291 11.10 7.25 -6.77
N GLU A 292 9.84 6.85 -7.02
CA GLU A 292 8.89 7.72 -7.75
C GLU A 292 8.51 8.92 -6.87
N THR A 293 8.32 8.68 -5.58
CA THR A 293 8.01 9.70 -4.57
C THR A 293 9.10 10.76 -4.47
N GLU A 294 10.36 10.36 -4.35
CA GLU A 294 11.49 11.28 -4.20
C GLU A 294 11.64 12.21 -5.40
N LEU A 295 11.64 11.64 -6.62
CA LEU A 295 11.78 12.44 -7.84
C LEU A 295 10.59 13.37 -8.10
N ASP A 296 9.37 12.94 -7.74
CA ASP A 296 8.15 13.76 -7.90
C ASP A 296 8.05 14.90 -6.88
N ASP A 297 8.64 14.74 -5.70
CA ASP A 297 8.66 15.76 -4.64
C ASP A 297 9.78 16.81 -4.87
N MET A 298 10.74 16.55 -5.77
CA MET A 298 11.72 17.54 -6.24
C MET A 298 11.02 18.69 -6.98
N SER A 299 11.54 19.91 -6.80
CA SER A 299 11.06 21.02 -7.62
C SER A 299 11.54 20.88 -9.07
N ASP A 300 10.82 21.48 -10.03
CA ASP A 300 11.24 21.52 -11.44
C ASP A 300 12.68 22.09 -11.61
N GLU A 301 13.13 22.94 -10.70
CA GLU A 301 14.48 23.55 -10.68
C GLU A 301 15.51 22.54 -10.18
N ASP A 302 15.27 21.93 -9.01
CA ASP A 302 16.19 20.94 -8.42
C ASP A 302 16.34 19.70 -9.30
N TYR A 303 15.25 19.24 -9.92
CA TYR A 303 15.28 18.10 -10.83
C TYR A 303 16.07 18.41 -12.12
N ALA A 304 15.98 19.65 -12.62
CA ALA A 304 16.77 20.06 -13.79
C ALA A 304 18.26 20.16 -13.46
N ASP A 305 18.61 20.69 -12.29
CA ASP A 305 19.99 20.77 -11.80
C ASP A 305 20.58 19.36 -11.61
N MET A 306 19.81 18.44 -11.01
CA MET A 306 20.20 17.03 -10.92
C MET A 306 20.48 16.42 -12.29
N LEU A 307 19.61 16.62 -13.29
CA LEU A 307 19.84 16.07 -14.64
C LEU A 307 21.09 16.65 -15.31
N ASP A 308 21.38 17.93 -15.10
CA ASP A 308 22.59 18.58 -15.64
C ASP A 308 23.86 18.04 -14.96
N ASP A 309 23.84 17.83 -13.65
CA ASP A 309 24.97 17.29 -12.88
C ASP A 309 25.21 15.79 -13.15
N MET A 310 24.15 15.01 -13.36
CA MET A 310 24.25 13.60 -13.73
C MET A 310 24.97 13.39 -15.08
N GLY A 311 24.86 14.34 -16.01
CA GLY A 311 25.69 14.40 -17.21
C GLY A 311 25.53 13.20 -18.16
N GLU A 312 26.65 12.57 -18.54
CA GLU A 312 26.65 11.41 -19.48
C GLU A 312 26.15 10.11 -18.83
N TYR A 313 26.07 10.07 -17.49
CA TYR A 313 25.72 8.89 -16.70
C TYR A 313 24.45 9.17 -15.89
N PRO A 314 23.27 8.74 -16.39
CA PRO A 314 22.00 9.04 -15.73
C PRO A 314 21.86 8.27 -14.40
N LEU A 315 20.88 8.67 -13.57
CA LEU A 315 20.66 8.13 -12.23
C LEU A 315 20.61 6.59 -12.20
N GLU A 316 19.87 5.98 -13.13
CA GLU A 316 19.75 4.53 -13.20
C GLU A 316 21.09 3.82 -13.48
N TYR A 317 22.01 4.48 -14.20
CA TYR A 317 23.35 3.95 -14.47
C TYR A 317 24.21 4.01 -13.21
N ARG A 318 24.11 5.10 -12.45
CA ARG A 318 24.89 5.31 -11.22
C ARG A 318 24.46 4.36 -10.12
N ILE A 319 23.15 4.14 -9.94
CA ILE A 319 22.62 3.10 -9.04
C ILE A 319 23.15 1.72 -9.45
N ALA A 320 23.05 1.37 -10.73
CA ALA A 320 23.56 0.09 -11.22
C ALA A 320 25.10 -0.04 -11.10
N LEU A 321 25.84 1.06 -11.14
CA LEU A 321 27.29 1.07 -10.95
C LEU A 321 27.66 0.78 -9.49
N ILE A 322 27.00 1.42 -8.53
CA ILE A 322 27.22 1.21 -7.10
C ILE A 322 26.93 -0.25 -6.72
N ILE A 323 25.77 -0.78 -7.15
CA ILE A 323 25.39 -2.17 -6.87
C ILE A 323 26.40 -3.15 -7.50
N LEU A 324 26.81 -2.91 -8.75
CA LEU A 324 27.78 -3.77 -9.43
C LEU A 324 29.17 -3.71 -8.77
N HIS A 325 29.56 -2.56 -8.22
CA HIS A 325 30.83 -2.42 -7.52
C HIS A 325 30.79 -3.14 -6.17
N ALA A 326 29.68 -3.02 -5.42
CA ALA A 326 29.48 -3.77 -4.18
C ALA A 326 29.66 -5.27 -4.40
N ALA A 327 28.91 -5.85 -5.36
CA ALA A 327 28.95 -7.27 -5.67
C ALA A 327 30.24 -7.76 -6.36
N TRP A 328 31.21 -6.86 -6.62
CA TRP A 328 32.50 -7.24 -7.20
C TRP A 328 33.68 -6.80 -6.31
N SER A 329 33.39 -6.33 -5.10
CA SER A 329 34.39 -5.80 -4.18
C SER A 329 35.38 -6.88 -3.70
N ASP A 330 34.98 -8.15 -3.75
CA ASP A 330 35.79 -9.30 -3.31
C ASP A 330 36.58 -9.99 -4.44
N ASP A 331 36.62 -9.40 -5.65
CA ASP A 331 37.17 -9.98 -6.88
C ASP A 331 36.52 -11.30 -7.35
N ASP A 332 35.45 -11.78 -6.72
CA ASP A 332 34.61 -12.90 -7.14
C ASP A 332 33.22 -12.38 -7.57
N PHE A 333 32.49 -13.21 -8.32
CA PHE A 333 31.17 -12.80 -8.78
C PHE A 333 30.29 -14.02 -9.00
N SER A 334 29.32 -14.24 -8.13
CA SER A 334 28.43 -15.39 -8.22
C SER A 334 27.30 -15.20 -9.22
N GLU A 335 26.78 -16.29 -9.77
CA GLU A 335 25.58 -16.22 -10.62
C GLU A 335 24.32 -15.87 -9.81
N GLU A 336 24.32 -16.11 -8.49
CA GLU A 336 23.21 -15.82 -7.58
C GLU A 336 23.09 -14.30 -7.35
N GLU A 337 24.20 -13.60 -7.11
CA GLU A 337 24.23 -12.14 -7.02
C GLU A 337 23.87 -11.46 -8.35
N TYR A 338 24.29 -12.03 -9.48
CA TYR A 338 23.89 -11.49 -10.80
C TYR A 338 22.38 -11.55 -11.01
N GLU A 339 21.75 -12.65 -10.58
CA GLU A 339 20.31 -12.83 -10.70
C GLU A 339 19.60 -11.86 -9.76
N ALA A 340 20.04 -11.75 -8.49
CA ALA A 340 19.51 -10.80 -7.51
C ALA A 340 19.62 -9.34 -7.99
N MET A 341 20.80 -8.92 -8.47
CA MET A 341 21.00 -7.60 -9.07
C MET A 341 20.09 -7.36 -10.27
N SER A 342 19.93 -8.36 -11.14
CA SER A 342 19.12 -8.20 -12.34
C SER A 342 17.63 -8.06 -12.01
N GLU A 343 17.13 -8.81 -11.03
CA GLU A 343 15.74 -8.70 -10.57
C GLU A 343 15.48 -7.35 -9.89
N TYR A 344 16.37 -6.94 -8.99
CA TYR A 344 16.29 -5.63 -8.34
C TYR A 344 16.30 -4.48 -9.36
N LEU A 345 17.27 -4.48 -10.28
CA LEU A 345 17.40 -3.42 -11.26
C LEU A 345 16.23 -3.38 -12.24
N ASP A 346 15.65 -4.50 -12.65
CA ASP A 346 14.46 -4.47 -13.52
C ASP A 346 13.27 -3.83 -12.79
N ALA A 347 13.07 -4.12 -11.49
CA ALA A 347 12.03 -3.48 -10.67
C ALA A 347 12.31 -1.98 -10.45
N THR A 348 13.55 -1.60 -10.18
CA THR A 348 13.95 -0.20 -9.97
C THR A 348 13.86 0.62 -11.26
N LEU A 349 14.28 0.06 -12.39
CA LEU A 349 14.16 0.71 -13.71
C LEU A 349 12.70 0.93 -14.11
N GLU A 350 11.81 -0.02 -13.79
CA GLU A 350 10.37 0.14 -14.02
C GLU A 350 9.80 1.31 -13.21
N LYS A 351 10.15 1.42 -11.92
CA LYS A 351 9.78 2.55 -11.06
C LYS A 351 10.34 3.88 -11.55
N LEU A 352 11.56 3.90 -12.07
CA LEU A 352 12.17 5.10 -12.66
C LEU A 352 11.61 5.44 -14.06
N GLY A 353 10.70 4.62 -14.61
CA GLY A 353 10.14 4.81 -15.95
C GLY A 353 11.17 4.64 -17.08
N SER A 354 12.23 3.86 -16.85
CA SER A 354 13.34 3.67 -17.80
C SER A 354 13.03 2.62 -18.87
N ASP A 355 13.43 2.88 -20.11
CA ASP A 355 13.34 1.93 -21.24
C ASP A 355 14.49 0.90 -21.25
N TYR A 356 15.44 1.00 -20.32
CA TYR A 356 16.56 0.06 -20.21
C TYR A 356 16.13 -1.24 -19.50
N SER A 357 16.79 -2.34 -19.85
CA SER A 357 16.68 -3.60 -19.11
C SER A 357 17.91 -3.77 -18.22
N ALA A 358 17.79 -4.37 -17.05
CA ALA A 358 18.88 -4.60 -16.10
C ALA A 358 20.12 -5.22 -16.77
N LYS A 359 19.93 -6.27 -17.58
CA LYS A 359 21.04 -6.92 -18.32
C LYS A 359 21.81 -6.00 -19.27
N LYS A 360 21.17 -4.97 -19.81
CA LYS A 360 21.83 -3.98 -20.69
C LYS A 360 22.60 -2.96 -19.86
N ILE A 361 22.03 -2.48 -18.76
CA ILE A 361 22.67 -1.46 -17.92
C ILE A 361 23.87 -2.06 -17.19
N LEU A 362 23.74 -3.24 -16.57
CA LEU A 362 24.84 -3.96 -15.93
C LEU A 362 26.01 -4.23 -16.89
N LYS A 363 25.72 -4.64 -18.13
CA LYS A 363 26.74 -4.83 -19.16
C LYS A 363 27.42 -3.53 -19.59
N PHE A 364 26.75 -2.40 -19.46
CA PHE A 364 27.32 -1.10 -19.75
C PHE A 364 28.18 -0.63 -18.58
N CYS A 365 27.70 -0.79 -17.34
CA CYS A 365 28.43 -0.51 -16.09
C CYS A 365 29.71 -1.34 -15.98
N SER A 366 29.70 -2.62 -16.40
CA SER A 366 30.86 -3.52 -16.33
C SER A 366 32.09 -3.04 -17.10
N LYS A 367 31.96 -2.03 -17.97
CA LYS A 367 33.11 -1.41 -18.67
C LYS A 367 33.82 -0.35 -17.84
N ASN A 368 33.15 0.16 -16.82
CA ASN A 368 33.61 1.20 -15.91
C ASN A 368 33.57 0.71 -14.45
N ALA A 369 33.49 -0.62 -14.22
CA ALA A 369 33.43 -1.18 -12.87
C ALA A 369 34.68 -0.87 -12.03
N ASP A 370 35.85 -0.79 -12.68
CA ASP A 370 37.13 -0.39 -12.08
C ASP A 370 37.33 1.15 -12.00
N ASN A 371 36.33 1.96 -12.35
CA ASN A 371 36.48 3.41 -12.42
C ASN A 371 36.10 4.08 -11.09
N GLU A 372 37.04 4.07 -10.14
CA GLU A 372 36.89 4.65 -8.80
C GLU A 372 36.42 6.12 -8.83
N GLU A 373 36.96 6.96 -9.73
CA GLU A 373 36.56 8.38 -9.83
C GLU A 373 35.06 8.53 -10.19
N LEU A 374 34.54 7.66 -11.06
CA LEU A 374 33.12 7.68 -11.43
C LEU A 374 32.23 7.11 -10.32
N LEU A 375 32.74 6.16 -9.53
CA LEU A 375 32.04 5.61 -8.39
C LEU A 375 31.90 6.66 -7.28
N GLU A 376 33.01 7.30 -6.89
CA GLU A 376 33.02 8.40 -5.92
C GLU A 376 32.06 9.52 -6.35
N GLU A 377 32.15 9.98 -7.60
CA GLU A 377 31.23 10.99 -8.15
C GLU A 377 29.76 10.53 -8.09
N SER A 378 29.50 9.23 -8.29
CA SER A 378 28.14 8.68 -8.22
C SER A 378 27.60 8.67 -6.80
N VAL A 379 28.42 8.27 -5.82
CA VAL A 379 28.05 8.27 -4.40
C VAL A 379 27.79 9.71 -3.93
N GLU A 380 28.66 10.66 -4.28
CA GLU A 380 28.47 12.09 -3.95
C GLU A 380 27.17 12.65 -4.52
N LEU A 381 26.90 12.44 -5.82
CA LEU A 381 25.70 12.97 -6.48
C LEU A 381 24.41 12.34 -5.94
N LEU A 382 24.41 11.05 -5.61
CA LEU A 382 23.27 10.43 -4.96
C LEU A 382 23.04 11.05 -3.57
N GLY A 383 24.12 11.28 -2.81
CA GLY A 383 24.07 11.92 -1.50
C GLY A 383 23.58 13.38 -1.53
N GLU A 384 23.86 14.10 -2.61
CA GLU A 384 23.42 15.50 -2.80
C GLU A 384 21.93 15.61 -3.11
N TYR A 385 21.40 14.70 -3.93
CA TYR A 385 20.07 14.84 -4.53
C TYR A 385 18.99 13.93 -3.93
N LEU A 386 19.34 12.80 -3.32
CA LEU A 386 18.37 11.86 -2.74
C LEU A 386 18.21 12.09 -1.23
N SER A 387 17.02 11.85 -0.69
CA SER A 387 16.81 11.91 0.75
C SER A 387 17.60 10.83 1.50
N LYS A 388 17.88 11.07 2.79
CA LYS A 388 18.53 10.09 3.66
C LYS A 388 17.80 8.76 3.74
N ALA A 389 16.46 8.79 3.74
CA ALA A 389 15.64 7.58 3.75
C ALA A 389 15.83 6.75 2.46
N MET A 390 15.88 7.42 1.31
CA MET A 390 16.14 6.78 0.02
C MET A 390 17.56 6.18 -0.03
N LEU A 391 18.56 6.90 0.49
CA LEU A 391 19.94 6.42 0.57
C LEU A 391 20.08 5.22 1.52
N ALA A 392 19.43 5.24 2.68
CA ALA A 392 19.39 4.12 3.61
C ALA A 392 18.78 2.87 2.97
N LYS A 393 17.68 3.04 2.25
CA LYS A 393 17.07 1.96 1.47
C LYS A 393 18.01 1.41 0.40
N ILE A 394 18.67 2.28 -0.37
CA ILE A 394 19.66 1.84 -1.38
C ILE A 394 20.76 1.00 -0.73
N THR A 395 21.28 1.44 0.41
CA THR A 395 22.30 0.68 1.16
C THR A 395 21.78 -0.67 1.63
N GLN A 396 20.54 -0.73 2.13
CA GLN A 396 19.89 -1.99 2.53
C GLN A 396 19.70 -2.93 1.34
N ASP A 397 19.20 -2.42 0.22
CA ASP A 397 19.00 -3.18 -1.01
C ASP A 397 20.34 -3.74 -1.53
N VAL A 398 21.41 -2.95 -1.50
CA VAL A 398 22.78 -3.39 -1.85
C VAL A 398 23.22 -4.52 -0.92
N LYS A 399 23.02 -4.37 0.39
CA LYS A 399 23.37 -5.39 1.39
C LYS A 399 22.62 -6.70 1.15
N GLU A 400 21.33 -6.64 0.86
CA GLU A 400 20.53 -7.84 0.55
C GLU A 400 21.08 -8.57 -0.69
N ILE A 401 21.43 -7.82 -1.74
CA ILE A 401 21.98 -8.37 -2.99
C ILE A 401 23.30 -9.10 -2.74
N ILE A 402 24.29 -8.45 -2.10
CA ILE A 402 25.61 -9.05 -1.87
C ILE A 402 25.56 -10.13 -0.77
N SER A 403 24.55 -10.10 0.10
CA SER A 403 24.29 -11.18 1.07
C SER A 403 23.65 -12.43 0.45
N SER A 404 23.38 -12.43 -0.87
CA SER A 404 22.79 -13.59 -1.55
C SER A 404 23.73 -14.80 -1.55
N ASP A 405 25.04 -14.58 -1.39
CA ASP A 405 26.02 -15.63 -1.11
C ASP A 405 26.73 -15.43 0.25
N SER A 406 28.03 -15.71 0.36
CA SER A 406 28.78 -15.50 1.60
C SER A 406 29.48 -14.15 1.61
N LEU A 407 28.87 -13.20 2.33
CA LEU A 407 29.40 -11.86 2.58
C LEU A 407 30.89 -11.87 2.97
N SER A 408 31.69 -11.12 2.21
CA SER A 408 33.12 -10.97 2.35
C SER A 408 33.51 -9.75 3.20
N GLU A 409 34.76 -9.70 3.67
CA GLU A 409 35.27 -8.52 4.42
C GLU A 409 35.31 -7.26 3.53
N ASP A 410 35.57 -7.39 2.23
CA ASP A 410 35.68 -6.27 1.29
C ASP A 410 34.30 -5.67 0.95
N GLU A 411 33.25 -6.50 0.90
CA GLU A 411 31.86 -6.05 0.74
C GLU A 411 31.31 -5.33 1.97
N GLU A 412 31.65 -5.81 3.18
CA GLU A 412 31.33 -5.11 4.42
C GLU A 412 31.99 -3.72 4.46
N GLU A 413 33.27 -3.62 4.05
CA GLU A 413 33.99 -2.33 4.00
C GLU A 413 33.35 -1.34 3.01
N PHE A 414 32.83 -1.82 1.87
CA PHE A 414 32.12 -0.96 0.93
C PHE A 414 30.75 -0.50 1.45
N LEU A 415 30.01 -1.35 2.16
CA LEU A 415 28.76 -0.95 2.82
C LEU A 415 29.02 0.13 3.87
N ASP A 416 30.04 -0.06 4.72
CA ASP A 416 30.43 0.92 5.73
C ASP A 416 30.81 2.27 5.10
N TYR A 417 31.48 2.24 3.95
CA TYR A 417 31.78 3.44 3.16
C TYR A 417 30.53 4.19 2.71
N LEU A 418 29.53 3.48 2.16
CA LEU A 418 28.25 4.11 1.76
C LEU A 418 27.51 4.72 2.96
N VAL A 419 27.50 4.02 4.09
CA VAL A 419 26.89 4.49 5.35
C VAL A 419 27.56 5.77 5.84
N GLU A 420 28.90 5.82 5.83
CA GLU A 420 29.67 6.98 6.27
C GLU A 420 29.47 8.18 5.35
N GLU A 421 29.61 8.00 4.03
CA GLU A 421 29.48 9.10 3.06
C GLU A 421 28.08 9.69 3.02
N TRP A 422 27.05 8.85 3.08
CA TRP A 422 25.66 9.31 3.10
C TRP A 422 25.18 9.74 4.49
N GLN A 423 26.04 9.65 5.52
CA GLN A 423 25.72 9.98 6.91
C GLN A 423 24.43 9.30 7.37
N ILE A 424 24.31 8.01 7.05
CA ILE A 424 23.23 7.13 7.45
C ILE A 424 23.57 6.65 8.87
N ASN A 425 23.43 7.53 9.86
CA ASN A 425 23.55 7.10 11.25
C ASN A 425 22.18 6.66 11.78
N ASP A 426 22.18 5.55 12.53
CA ASP A 426 21.10 5.09 13.40
C ASP A 426 20.74 6.20 14.40
N ASP A 427 19.82 7.09 14.03
CA ASP A 427 19.19 8.03 14.96
C ASP A 427 17.95 7.36 15.59
N GLU A 428 18.14 6.17 16.18
CA GLU A 428 17.46 5.90 17.45
C GLU A 428 18.22 6.75 18.47
N GLY A 429 17.71 7.95 18.74
CA GLY A 429 18.25 8.85 19.74
C GLY A 429 18.21 8.24 21.13
N ASP A 430 19.29 7.55 21.51
CA ASP A 430 19.77 7.49 22.87
C ASP A 430 20.16 8.93 23.28
N GLU A 431 19.26 9.60 24.00
CA GLU A 431 19.59 10.77 24.82
C GLU A 431 20.53 10.33 25.97
N ASP A 432 21.80 10.10 25.66
CA ASP A 432 22.88 10.16 26.65
C ASP A 432 23.47 11.58 26.63
N ASP A 433 22.82 12.46 27.40
CA ASP A 433 23.43 13.70 27.90
C ASP A 433 24.61 13.29 28.82
N GLU A 434 25.83 13.22 28.27
CA GLU A 434 27.07 13.28 29.07
C GLU A 434 27.82 14.59 28.80
N ASP A 435 27.60 15.51 29.75
CA ASP A 435 28.62 16.30 30.45
C ASP A 435 29.40 17.39 29.67
N GLU A 436 28.89 18.63 29.74
CA GLU A 436 29.76 19.81 29.80
C GLU A 436 30.31 19.93 31.24
N ASP A 437 31.61 19.66 31.36
CA ASP A 437 32.46 19.87 32.54
C ASP A 437 32.41 21.34 33.02
N ASP A 438 31.75 21.62 34.15
CA ASP A 438 32.02 22.79 34.98
C ASP A 438 32.79 22.33 36.24
N GLU A 439 34.12 22.50 36.20
CA GLU A 439 35.02 22.35 37.33
C GLU A 439 34.76 23.47 38.37
N ASP A 440 33.96 23.16 39.40
CA ASP A 440 33.88 23.95 40.64
C ASP A 440 35.15 23.74 41.48
N ASP A 441 36.13 24.62 41.30
CA ASP A 441 37.31 24.77 42.18
C ASP A 441 36.92 25.59 43.43
N ASP A 442 36.57 24.88 44.50
CA ASP A 442 36.50 25.39 45.88
C ASP A 442 37.93 25.63 46.42
N GLU A 443 38.40 26.89 46.42
CA GLU A 443 39.41 27.35 47.37
C GLU A 443 38.88 28.55 48.19
N GLU A 444 38.46 28.25 49.42
CA GLU A 444 38.36 29.22 50.51
C GLU A 444 39.74 29.84 50.79
N GLU A 445 39.83 31.17 50.90
CA GLU A 445 40.63 31.83 51.93
C GLU A 445 40.20 33.29 52.11
N ASP A 446 39.46 33.50 53.20
CA ASP A 446 39.58 34.55 54.21
C ASP A 446 40.03 36.00 53.86
N ASP A 447 39.20 36.89 54.41
CA ASP A 447 39.55 38.03 55.26
C ASP A 447 39.62 39.47 54.70
N GLU A 448 38.92 40.31 55.46
CA GLU A 448 39.10 41.75 55.70
C GLU A 448 38.77 42.69 54.52
N GLU A 449 38.12 43.85 54.64
CA GLU A 449 37.38 44.66 55.63
C GLU A 449 37.12 46.00 54.88
N GLU A 450 36.29 46.89 55.44
CA GLU A 450 36.10 48.31 55.04
C GLU A 450 35.28 48.58 53.76
N ASP A 451 34.02 49.01 53.86
CA ASP A 451 33.49 50.34 54.24
C ASP A 451 33.40 51.33 53.07
N GLU A 452 32.33 52.16 53.14
CA GLU A 452 32.04 53.38 52.37
C GLU A 452 31.50 53.16 50.93
N ASP A 453 30.21 53.36 50.65
CA ASP A 453 29.40 54.60 50.67
C ASP A 453 29.20 55.15 49.24
N GLU A 454 27.98 55.65 49.05
CA GLU A 454 27.60 56.72 48.13
C GLU A 454 27.58 56.45 46.61
N ASP A 455 26.32 56.35 46.17
CA ASP A 455 25.69 57.33 45.28
C ASP A 455 25.72 57.16 43.75
N ASP A 456 24.56 57.58 43.26
CA ASP A 456 24.21 58.17 41.97
C ASP A 456 23.79 57.26 40.81
N GLU A 457 22.45 57.28 40.63
CA GLU A 457 21.76 57.74 39.41
C GLU A 457 22.44 57.40 38.07
N LYS A 458 21.80 56.70 37.13
CA LYS A 458 20.49 57.02 36.55
C LYS A 458 20.10 55.96 35.52
#